data_AF-A0A9P4IIL7-F1
#
_entry.id   AF-A0A9P4IIL7-F1
#
_cell.length_a   1.000
_cell.length_b   1.000
_cell.length_c   1.000
_cell.angle_alpha   90.00
_cell.angle_beta   90.00
_cell.angle_gamma   90.00
#
_symmetry.space_group_name_H-M   'P 1'
#
loop_
_entity.id
_entity.type
_entity.pdbx_description
1 polymer ?
#
loop_
_entity_poly.entity_id
_entity_poly.type
_entity_poly.pdbx_seq_one_letter_code
_entity_poly.pdbx_strand_id
1 'polypeptide(L)'
;AVPSVPMPFAQEAGLPSGGMHLFESDIHSPGQPGSPNMLAFHPPAPLEPCPCSHLLRPFWLMRCLYQTMAHPRGGYLSTKLFVPREVWKVKGVKLKAVDEKIANCDLLTAALGKLARVDMIDADAVLEEMQGLEVVLDQVQASLSKKLGSDVGVNGVGALFKDAPVQSGESNTGSNDTTGTRTSGGDKSKSYLASWRRLRSKNSGTGLTN
;
A
#
# COMPACT_ATOMS: atom_id res chain seq x y z
N ALA A 1 17.79 -53.87 -41.87
CA ALA A 1 17.28 -53.45 -40.54
C ALA A 1 17.98 -52.14 -40.16
N VAL A 2 17.30 -51.26 -39.43
CA VAL A 2 17.81 -49.92 -39.05
C VAL A 2 18.89 -49.97 -37.96
N PRO A 3 19.83 -49.01 -37.93
CA PRO A 3 20.84 -48.91 -36.87
C PRO A 3 20.25 -48.37 -35.57
N SER A 4 20.73 -48.88 -34.43
CA SER A 4 20.33 -48.38 -33.11
C SER A 4 21.00 -47.04 -32.80
N VAL A 5 20.19 -46.05 -32.43
CA VAL A 5 20.66 -44.71 -32.02
C VAL A 5 21.11 -44.77 -30.54
N PRO A 6 22.26 -44.18 -30.17
CA PRO A 6 22.68 -44.13 -28.77
C PRO A 6 21.85 -43.10 -27.98
N MET A 7 21.37 -43.48 -26.80
CA MET A 7 20.71 -42.54 -25.88
C MET A 7 21.75 -41.60 -25.25
N PRO A 8 21.59 -40.27 -25.34
CA PRO A 8 22.49 -39.33 -24.69
C PRO A 8 22.21 -39.25 -23.18
N PHE A 9 23.24 -39.62 -22.42
CA PHE A 9 23.75 -38.90 -21.25
C PHE A 9 22.73 -38.27 -20.27
N ALA A 10 22.65 -38.85 -19.07
CA ALA A 10 22.02 -38.19 -17.93
C ALA A 10 22.88 -36.98 -17.48
N GLN A 11 22.31 -35.78 -17.57
CA GLN A 11 22.87 -34.53 -17.03
C GLN A 11 21.70 -33.81 -16.34
N GLU A 12 21.57 -33.90 -15.02
CA GLU A 12 22.31 -33.16 -13.98
C GLU A 12 21.66 -31.80 -13.68
N ALA A 13 21.75 -31.38 -12.41
CA ALA A 13 21.29 -30.11 -11.86
C ALA A 13 19.77 -29.83 -11.98
N GLY A 14 19.08 -30.03 -10.85
CA GLY A 14 17.79 -29.38 -10.61
C GLY A 14 17.96 -27.86 -10.58
N LEU A 15 17.70 -27.20 -11.71
CA LEU A 15 17.46 -25.76 -11.72
C LEU A 15 16.22 -25.47 -10.88
N PRO A 16 16.24 -24.49 -9.97
CA PRO A 16 15.03 -24.06 -9.30
C PRO A 16 14.04 -23.55 -10.36
N SER A 17 12.79 -24.00 -10.29
CA SER A 17 11.68 -23.52 -11.13
C SER A 17 11.29 -22.08 -10.76
N GLY A 18 12.21 -21.15 -11.00
CA GLY A 18 12.12 -19.73 -10.61
C GLY A 18 11.49 -18.82 -11.66
N GLY A 19 10.97 -19.38 -12.77
CA GLY A 19 10.45 -18.61 -13.91
C GLY A 19 9.15 -19.14 -14.54
N MET A 20 8.66 -20.33 -14.17
CA MET A 20 7.51 -20.95 -14.86
C MET A 20 6.13 -20.44 -14.43
N HIS A 21 6.03 -19.72 -13.30
CA HIS A 21 4.75 -19.26 -12.74
C HIS A 21 4.33 -17.85 -13.21
N LEU A 22 5.07 -17.23 -14.14
CA LEU A 22 4.80 -15.86 -14.62
C LEU A 22 3.49 -15.71 -15.41
N PHE A 23 2.99 -16.79 -16.00
CA PHE A 23 1.76 -16.82 -16.80
C PHE A 23 0.84 -17.99 -16.41
N GLU A 24 0.81 -18.38 -15.14
CA GLU A 24 -0.17 -19.38 -14.64
C GLU A 24 -1.59 -18.83 -14.81
N SER A 25 -2.20 -19.15 -15.94
CA SER A 25 -3.57 -18.76 -16.29
C SER A 25 -4.58 -19.30 -15.27
N ASP A 26 -4.21 -20.37 -14.57
CA ASP A 26 -4.97 -20.99 -13.49
C ASP A 26 -5.11 -20.12 -12.23
N ILE A 27 -4.44 -18.97 -12.07
CA ILE A 27 -4.72 -18.07 -10.92
C ILE A 27 -6.07 -17.36 -11.05
N HIS A 28 -6.57 -17.19 -12.29
CA HIS A 28 -7.80 -16.47 -12.58
C HIS A 28 -8.95 -17.43 -12.85
N SER A 29 -10.17 -17.11 -12.41
CA SER A 29 -11.34 -17.81 -12.91
C SER A 29 -11.47 -17.60 -14.43
N PRO A 30 -11.65 -18.65 -15.25
CA PRO A 30 -11.68 -18.52 -16.71
C PRO A 30 -12.84 -17.65 -17.23
N GLY A 31 -13.88 -17.43 -16.44
CA GLY A 31 -15.00 -16.53 -16.76
C GLY A 31 -14.86 -15.10 -16.21
N GLN A 32 -13.90 -14.82 -15.35
CA GLN A 32 -13.80 -13.51 -14.66
C GLN A 32 -12.35 -13.16 -14.28
N PRO A 33 -11.58 -12.51 -15.19
CA PRO A 33 -10.22 -12.09 -14.90
C PRO A 33 -10.18 -11.17 -13.67
N GLY A 34 -9.24 -11.45 -12.76
CA GLY A 34 -9.12 -10.76 -11.48
C GLY A 34 -9.85 -11.39 -10.28
N SER A 35 -10.67 -12.43 -10.50
CA SER A 35 -11.15 -13.29 -9.41
C SER A 35 -10.20 -14.48 -9.22
N PRO A 36 -9.88 -14.89 -7.99
CA PRO A 36 -9.02 -16.04 -7.75
C PRO A 36 -9.74 -17.34 -8.13
N ASN A 37 -9.07 -18.21 -8.87
CA ASN A 37 -9.56 -19.56 -9.12
C ASN A 37 -9.38 -20.43 -7.86
N MET A 38 -10.47 -20.71 -7.16
CA MET A 38 -10.47 -21.51 -5.92
C MET A 38 -10.04 -22.98 -6.13
N LEU A 39 -9.99 -23.46 -7.38
CA LEU A 39 -9.55 -24.82 -7.73
C LEU A 39 -8.02 -24.92 -7.94
N ALA A 40 -7.31 -23.79 -7.98
CA ALA A 40 -5.86 -23.78 -8.18
C ALA A 40 -5.10 -24.15 -6.90
N PHE A 41 -3.92 -24.75 -7.03
CA PHE A 41 -3.06 -25.06 -5.89
C PHE A 41 -2.58 -23.75 -5.21
N HIS A 42 -2.84 -23.60 -3.90
CA HIS A 42 -2.67 -22.36 -3.14
C HIS A 42 -3.22 -21.11 -3.87
N PRO A 43 -4.56 -20.94 -3.96
CA PRO A 43 -5.14 -19.81 -4.65
C PRO A 43 -4.85 -18.52 -3.88
N PRO A 44 -4.52 -17.39 -4.56
CA PRO A 44 -4.37 -16.10 -3.89
C PRO A 44 -5.61 -15.70 -3.10
N ALA A 45 -5.41 -15.07 -1.94
CA ALA A 45 -6.51 -14.57 -1.13
C ALA A 45 -7.42 -13.63 -1.96
N PRO A 46 -8.76 -13.78 -1.87
CA PRO A 46 -9.70 -12.85 -2.51
C PRO A 46 -9.44 -11.40 -2.06
N LEU A 47 -9.64 -10.46 -2.99
CA LEU A 47 -9.52 -9.04 -2.67
C LEU A 47 -10.66 -8.63 -1.73
N GLU A 48 -10.30 -8.13 -0.55
CA GLU A 48 -11.25 -7.56 0.41
C GLU A 48 -11.98 -6.37 -0.22
N PRO A 49 -13.31 -6.19 -0.01
CA PRO A 49 -14.03 -5.03 -0.52
C PRO A 49 -13.43 -3.71 -0.01
N CYS A 50 -13.26 -2.75 -0.92
CA CYS A 50 -12.73 -1.43 -0.57
C CYS A 50 -13.71 -0.70 0.38
N PRO A 51 -13.25 -0.19 1.54
CA PRO A 51 -14.15 0.40 2.52
C PRO A 51 -14.73 1.73 2.04
N CYS A 52 -16.02 1.93 2.33
CA CYS A 52 -16.74 3.17 2.04
C CYS A 52 -16.08 4.39 2.72
N SER A 53 -15.62 4.23 3.97
CA SER A 53 -14.92 5.27 4.72
C SER A 53 -13.51 5.50 4.17
N HIS A 54 -13.26 6.73 3.71
CA HIS A 54 -11.97 7.18 3.19
C HIS A 54 -10.82 7.02 4.20
N LEU A 55 -11.10 7.14 5.50
CA LEU A 55 -10.09 6.98 6.57
C LEU A 55 -9.59 5.53 6.71
N LEU A 56 -10.39 4.54 6.30
CA LEU A 56 -10.02 3.12 6.36
C LEU A 56 -9.25 2.64 5.11
N ARG A 57 -9.30 3.39 4.00
CA ARG A 57 -8.66 2.99 2.73
C ARG A 57 -7.14 2.79 2.83
N PRO A 58 -6.36 3.61 3.57
CA PRO A 58 -4.93 3.33 3.77
C PRO A 58 -4.68 1.99 4.46
N PHE A 59 -5.45 1.65 5.49
CA PHE A 59 -5.32 0.39 6.24
C PHE A 59 -5.78 -0.83 5.42
N TRP A 60 -6.81 -0.66 4.59
CA TRP A 60 -7.19 -1.65 3.58
C TRP A 60 -6.07 -1.87 2.56
N LEU A 61 -5.53 -0.81 1.96
CA LEU A 61 -4.46 -0.92 0.97
C LEU A 61 -3.18 -1.53 1.54
N MET A 62 -2.81 -1.22 2.79
CA MET A 62 -1.69 -1.86 3.49
C MET A 62 -1.92 -3.37 3.68
N ARG A 63 -3.15 -3.81 3.97
CA ARG A 63 -3.49 -5.24 4.05
C ARG A 63 -3.43 -5.92 2.68
N CYS A 64 -3.96 -5.29 1.62
CA CYS A 64 -3.81 -5.80 0.24
C CYS A 64 -2.33 -5.94 -0.14
N LEU A 65 -1.51 -4.93 0.14
CA LEU A 65 -0.08 -4.95 -0.12
C LEU A 65 0.64 -6.06 0.65
N TYR A 66 0.31 -6.24 1.94
CA TYR A 66 0.83 -7.34 2.75
C TYR A 66 0.55 -8.71 2.14
N GLN A 67 -0.67 -8.95 1.63
CA GLN A 67 -0.98 -10.21 0.94
C GLN A 67 -0.07 -10.48 -0.26
N THR A 68 0.31 -9.45 -1.02
CA THR A 68 1.24 -9.61 -2.16
C THR A 68 2.66 -10.07 -1.75
N MET A 69 3.08 -9.80 -0.52
CA MET A 69 4.39 -10.17 0.03
C MET A 69 4.36 -11.50 0.79
N ALA A 70 3.30 -11.72 1.58
CA ALA A 70 3.16 -12.86 2.48
C ALA A 70 2.69 -14.13 1.75
N HIS A 71 1.70 -14.01 0.84
CA HIS A 71 1.12 -15.17 0.18
C HIS A 71 2.12 -15.81 -0.82
N PRO A 72 2.29 -17.15 -0.85
CA PRO A 72 3.33 -17.80 -1.66
C PRO A 72 3.37 -17.41 -3.14
N ARG A 73 2.21 -17.20 -3.77
CA ARG A 73 2.09 -16.80 -5.19
C ARG A 73 2.02 -15.27 -5.39
N GLY A 74 1.85 -14.50 -4.32
CA GLY A 74 1.47 -13.08 -4.39
C GLY A 74 -0.04 -12.88 -4.26
N GLY A 75 -0.53 -11.69 -4.60
CA GLY A 75 -1.92 -11.28 -4.33
C GLY A 75 -2.42 -10.12 -5.19
N TYR A 76 -3.70 -9.78 -5.05
CA TYR A 76 -4.35 -8.70 -5.79
C TYR A 76 -4.27 -7.37 -5.04
N LEU A 77 -4.01 -6.28 -5.79
CA LEU A 77 -4.20 -4.89 -5.32
C LEU A 77 -5.48 -4.27 -5.89
N SER A 78 -5.99 -4.79 -7.00
CA SER A 78 -7.28 -4.45 -7.58
C SER A 78 -7.83 -5.64 -8.36
N THR A 79 -9.08 -5.57 -8.81
CA THR A 79 -9.70 -6.56 -9.71
C THR A 79 -9.03 -6.68 -11.08
N LYS A 80 -7.98 -5.88 -11.37
CA LYS A 80 -7.21 -5.95 -12.62
C LYS A 80 -5.69 -5.96 -12.39
N LEU A 81 -5.22 -5.97 -11.14
CA LEU A 81 -3.80 -5.91 -10.81
C LEU A 81 -3.44 -7.00 -9.80
N PHE A 82 -2.82 -8.07 -10.32
CA PHE A 82 -2.13 -9.08 -9.54
C PHE A 82 -0.65 -8.72 -9.41
N VAL A 83 -0.07 -8.91 -8.23
CA VAL A 83 1.35 -8.70 -7.95
C VAL A 83 1.96 -10.03 -7.51
N PRO A 84 2.79 -10.69 -8.35
CA PRO A 84 3.49 -11.92 -7.99
C PRO A 84 4.47 -11.70 -6.83
N ARG A 85 4.62 -12.70 -5.96
CA ARG A 85 5.52 -12.62 -4.79
C ARG A 85 6.98 -12.32 -5.16
N GLU A 86 7.44 -12.81 -6.30
CA GLU A 86 8.84 -12.67 -6.75
C GLU A 86 9.25 -11.21 -7.00
N VAL A 87 8.29 -10.31 -7.27
CA VAL A 87 8.55 -8.86 -7.39
C VAL A 87 9.17 -8.29 -6.10
N TRP A 88 8.89 -8.90 -4.94
CA TRP A 88 9.43 -8.49 -3.64
C TRP A 88 10.78 -9.14 -3.30
N LYS A 89 11.25 -10.11 -4.09
CA LYS A 89 12.50 -10.85 -3.84
C LYS A 89 13.67 -10.42 -4.72
N VAL A 90 13.55 -9.27 -5.42
CA VAL A 90 14.59 -8.75 -6.31
C VAL A 90 15.90 -8.51 -5.55
N LYS A 91 16.96 -9.19 -5.98
CA LYS A 91 18.30 -9.09 -5.37
C LYS A 91 19.05 -7.86 -5.90
N GLY A 92 20.04 -7.39 -5.14
CA GLY A 92 20.94 -6.29 -5.56
C GLY A 92 20.38 -4.87 -5.38
N VAL A 93 19.16 -4.71 -4.85
CA VAL A 93 18.58 -3.39 -4.54
C VAL A 93 19.32 -2.77 -3.34
N LYS A 94 19.95 -1.60 -3.55
CA LYS A 94 20.57 -0.82 -2.47
C LYS A 94 19.50 -0.06 -1.69
N LEU A 95 19.02 -0.64 -0.60
CA LEU A 95 18.09 0.02 0.32
C LEU A 95 18.80 1.11 1.13
N LYS A 96 18.36 2.37 1.00
CA LYS A 96 18.85 3.49 1.82
C LYS A 96 18.27 3.44 3.23
N ALA A 97 19.08 3.82 4.23
CA ALA A 97 18.67 4.07 5.62
C ALA A 97 17.80 2.95 6.22
N VAL A 98 18.29 1.70 6.15
CA VAL A 98 17.56 0.52 6.64
C VAL A 98 17.48 0.52 8.15
N ASP A 99 18.59 0.80 8.84
CA ASP A 99 18.66 0.80 10.30
C ASP A 99 17.76 1.89 10.89
N GLU A 100 17.72 3.08 10.29
CA GLU A 100 16.77 4.12 10.71
C GLU A 100 15.31 3.73 10.44
N LYS A 101 15.00 3.00 9.37
CA LYS A 101 13.64 2.49 9.14
C LYS A 101 13.23 1.51 10.23
N ILE A 102 14.10 0.56 10.56
CA ILE A 102 13.85 -0.45 11.61
C ILE A 102 13.62 0.27 12.95
N ALA A 103 14.55 1.13 13.38
CA ALA A 103 14.44 1.84 14.66
C ALA A 103 13.18 2.73 14.76
N ASN A 104 12.75 3.38 13.67
CA ASN A 104 11.49 4.13 13.65
C ASN A 104 10.25 3.21 13.69
N CYS A 105 10.29 2.04 13.04
CA CYS A 105 9.22 1.04 13.12
C CYS A 105 9.11 0.42 14.52
N ASP A 106 10.23 0.15 15.19
CA ASP A 106 10.25 -0.34 16.57
C ASP A 106 9.66 0.70 17.53
N LEU A 107 9.99 1.98 17.35
CA LEU A 107 9.42 3.09 18.11
C LEU A 107 7.90 3.22 17.92
N LEU A 108 7.41 3.13 16.67
CA LEU A 108 5.97 3.09 16.39
C LEU A 108 5.29 1.88 17.02
N THR A 109 5.92 0.70 16.94
CA THR A 109 5.39 -0.55 17.51
C THR A 109 5.29 -0.46 19.03
N ALA A 110 6.29 0.13 19.70
CA ALA A 110 6.26 0.38 21.14
C ALA A 110 5.15 1.36 21.53
N ALA A 111 4.93 2.44 20.78
CA ALA A 111 3.86 3.40 21.05
C ALA A 111 2.46 2.80 20.85
N LEU A 112 2.24 2.06 19.76
CA LEU A 112 1.00 1.32 19.53
C LEU A 112 0.77 0.24 20.60
N GLY A 113 1.84 -0.41 21.07
CA GLY A 113 1.79 -1.39 22.15
C GLY A 113 1.44 -0.80 23.53
N LYS A 114 1.62 0.50 23.75
CA LYS A 114 1.07 1.21 24.92
C LYS A 114 -0.41 1.48 24.76
N LEU A 115 -0.80 2.12 23.65
CA LEU A 115 -2.21 2.45 23.35
C LEU A 115 -3.12 1.20 23.39
N ALA A 116 -2.63 0.05 22.92
CA ALA A 116 -3.36 -1.22 22.96
C ALA A 116 -3.63 -1.79 24.37
N ARG A 117 -3.07 -1.19 25.43
CA ARG A 117 -3.26 -1.58 26.84
C ARG A 117 -4.17 -0.62 27.61
N VAL A 118 -4.60 0.47 26.99
CA VAL A 118 -5.44 1.51 27.62
C VAL A 118 -6.87 1.00 27.75
N ASP A 119 -7.52 1.28 28.88
CA ASP A 119 -8.94 1.04 29.03
C ASP A 119 -9.72 2.04 28.16
N MET A 120 -10.46 1.52 27.18
CA MET A 120 -11.26 2.31 26.23
C MET A 120 -12.49 2.98 26.88
N ILE A 121 -12.79 2.68 28.14
CA ILE A 121 -13.86 3.31 28.92
C ILE A 121 -13.36 4.62 29.59
N ASP A 122 -12.07 4.71 29.92
CA ASP A 122 -11.45 5.91 30.47
C ASP A 122 -11.08 6.89 29.34
N ALA A 123 -11.96 7.87 29.10
CA ALA A 123 -11.80 8.85 28.04
C ALA A 123 -10.57 9.74 28.22
N ASP A 124 -10.13 10.01 29.45
CA ASP A 124 -8.97 10.86 29.73
C ASP A 124 -7.68 10.08 29.49
N ALA A 125 -7.60 8.82 29.94
CA ALA A 125 -6.46 7.94 29.65
C ALA A 125 -6.29 7.65 28.15
N VAL A 126 -7.40 7.42 27.42
CA VAL A 126 -7.37 7.29 25.95
C VAL A 126 -6.87 8.57 25.30
N LEU A 127 -7.32 9.74 25.76
CA LEU A 127 -6.92 11.02 25.20
C LEU A 127 -5.42 11.32 25.43
N GLU A 128 -4.87 10.98 26.61
CA GLU A 128 -3.45 11.14 26.92
C GLU A 128 -2.58 10.25 26.01
N GLU A 129 -2.86 8.95 25.94
CA GLU A 129 -2.06 8.01 25.14
C GLU A 129 -2.23 8.24 23.63
N MET A 130 -3.39 8.71 23.15
CA MET A 130 -3.54 9.18 21.76
C MET A 130 -2.68 10.41 21.45
N GLN A 131 -2.53 11.35 22.39
CA GLN A 131 -1.63 12.50 22.23
C GLN A 131 -0.16 12.05 22.26
N GLY A 132 0.20 11.11 23.13
CA GLY A 132 1.52 10.49 23.14
C GLY A 132 1.87 9.83 21.80
N LEU A 133 0.93 9.09 21.21
CA LEU A 133 1.09 8.50 19.87
C LEU A 133 1.24 9.56 18.77
N GLU A 134 0.51 10.68 18.82
CA GLU A 134 0.63 11.78 17.86
C GLU A 134 2.06 12.37 17.85
N VAL A 135 2.66 12.59 19.03
CA VAL A 135 4.06 13.06 19.16
C VAL A 135 5.05 12.07 18.55
N VAL A 136 4.87 10.77 18.78
CA VAL A 136 5.73 9.73 18.19
C VAL A 136 5.58 9.69 16.66
N LEU A 137 4.36 9.82 16.13
CA LEU A 137 4.11 9.89 14.68
C LEU A 137 4.80 11.08 14.03
N ASP A 138 4.76 12.27 14.65
CA ASP A 138 5.48 13.45 14.16
C ASP A 138 6.99 13.25 14.18
N GLN A 139 7.53 12.70 15.29
CA GLN A 139 8.96 12.42 15.44
C GLN A 139 9.46 11.46 14.35
N VAL A 140 8.72 10.37 14.12
CA VAL A 140 9.03 9.36 13.10
C VAL A 140 8.91 9.95 11.68
N GLN A 141 7.86 10.73 11.40
CA GLN A 141 7.70 11.40 10.12
C GLN A 141 8.88 12.36 9.85
N ALA A 142 9.29 13.16 10.83
CA ALA A 142 10.42 14.08 10.70
C ALA A 142 11.76 13.34 10.51
N SER A 143 12.00 12.28 11.30
CA SER A 143 13.17 11.41 11.24
C SER A 143 13.34 10.79 9.84
N LEU A 144 12.27 10.15 9.34
CA LEU A 144 12.28 9.50 8.02
C LEU A 144 12.35 10.53 6.88
N SER A 145 11.64 11.66 6.96
CA SER A 145 11.69 12.71 5.92
C SER A 145 13.11 13.28 5.76
N LYS A 146 13.84 13.46 6.87
CA LYS A 146 15.24 13.94 6.84
C LYS A 146 16.21 12.93 6.24
N LYS A 147 15.94 11.62 6.37
CA LYS A 147 16.82 10.52 5.91
C LYS A 147 16.51 10.03 4.51
N LEU A 148 15.25 10.12 4.07
CA LEU A 148 14.77 9.61 2.78
C LEU A 148 14.46 10.72 1.77
N GLY A 149 14.35 11.97 2.21
CA GLY A 149 14.10 13.12 1.33
C GLY A 149 12.79 12.97 0.55
N SER A 150 12.81 13.33 -0.73
CA SER A 150 11.67 13.22 -1.65
C SER A 150 11.57 11.86 -2.37
N ASP A 151 12.43 10.88 -2.06
CA ASP A 151 12.37 9.54 -2.67
C ASP A 151 11.09 8.77 -2.30
N VAL A 152 10.40 9.20 -1.23
CA VAL A 152 9.19 8.56 -0.70
C VAL A 152 8.08 9.58 -0.40
N GLY A 153 6.82 9.14 -0.54
CA GLY A 153 5.64 9.95 -0.23
C GLY A 153 5.16 10.85 -1.38
N VAL A 154 4.19 11.71 -1.06
CA VAL A 154 3.41 12.49 -2.05
C VAL A 154 4.29 13.42 -2.91
N ASN A 155 5.39 13.90 -2.34
CA ASN A 155 6.31 14.81 -3.02
C ASN A 155 7.13 14.10 -4.12
N GLY A 156 7.39 12.80 -4.00
CA GLY A 156 8.10 12.02 -5.02
C GLY A 156 7.20 11.60 -6.18
N VAL A 157 5.97 11.17 -5.89
CA VAL A 157 5.01 10.74 -6.94
C VAL A 157 4.57 11.87 -7.85
N GLY A 158 4.58 13.13 -7.37
CA GLY A 158 4.27 14.30 -8.20
C GLY A 158 5.20 14.50 -9.39
N ALA A 159 6.45 14.00 -9.32
CA ALA A 159 7.36 13.97 -10.46
C ALA A 159 6.96 12.88 -11.48
N LEU A 160 6.62 11.69 -11.00
CA LEU A 160 6.27 10.53 -11.85
C LEU A 160 5.02 10.75 -12.71
N PHE A 161 4.05 11.52 -12.22
CA PHE A 161 2.84 11.86 -12.99
C PHE A 161 3.02 13.04 -13.96
N LYS A 162 4.14 13.78 -13.87
CA LYS A 162 4.39 14.94 -14.74
C LYS A 162 4.83 14.54 -16.15
N ASP A 163 5.51 13.40 -16.28
CA ASP A 163 6.02 12.86 -17.55
C ASP A 163 5.05 11.82 -18.17
N ALA A 164 3.90 11.57 -17.54
CA ALA A 164 2.88 10.70 -18.09
C ALA A 164 2.14 11.42 -19.24
N PRO A 165 2.12 10.88 -20.48
CA PRO A 165 1.45 11.53 -21.59
C PRO A 165 -0.05 11.58 -21.34
N VAL A 166 -0.60 12.80 -21.23
CA VAL A 166 -2.05 13.03 -21.30
C VAL A 166 -2.49 12.63 -22.70
N GLN A 167 -3.15 11.48 -22.81
CA GLN A 167 -3.70 11.02 -24.08
C GLN A 167 -4.91 11.88 -24.43
N SER A 168 -4.68 12.90 -25.27
CA SER A 168 -5.73 13.76 -25.84
C SER A 168 -6.69 12.93 -26.69
N GLY A 169 -7.80 12.51 -26.11
CA GLY A 169 -8.91 11.85 -26.79
C GLY A 169 -10.16 12.71 -26.67
N GLU A 170 -10.39 13.59 -27.64
CA GLU A 170 -11.59 14.43 -27.68
C GLU A 170 -12.83 13.60 -28.04
N SER A 171 -13.82 13.56 -27.15
CA SER A 171 -15.22 13.60 -27.55
C SER A 171 -16.07 14.20 -26.42
N ASN A 172 -16.88 15.20 -26.79
CA ASN A 172 -17.60 16.08 -25.89
C ASN A 172 -19.03 15.57 -25.62
N THR A 173 -19.59 15.93 -24.44
CA THR A 173 -20.99 16.36 -24.17
C THR A 173 -21.54 15.78 -22.87
N GLY A 174 -21.89 16.63 -21.88
CA GLY A 174 -22.76 16.23 -20.75
C GLY A 174 -22.42 16.83 -19.38
N SER A 175 -22.98 18.01 -19.10
CA SER A 175 -23.29 18.60 -17.76
C SER A 175 -23.53 17.61 -16.61
N ASN A 176 -23.29 17.85 -15.31
CA ASN A 176 -22.82 18.98 -14.48
C ASN A 176 -22.47 18.41 -13.07
N ASP A 177 -21.82 19.06 -12.11
CA ASP A 177 -21.10 20.36 -12.05
C ASP A 177 -19.79 20.16 -11.29
N THR A 178 -18.82 21.07 -11.49
CA THR A 178 -17.73 21.31 -10.55
C THR A 178 -17.42 22.81 -10.49
N THR A 179 -18.03 23.49 -9.53
CA THR A 179 -17.68 24.86 -9.16
C THR A 179 -16.21 24.92 -8.76
N GLY A 180 -15.39 25.57 -9.58
CA GLY A 180 -13.94 25.48 -9.47
C GLY A 180 -13.35 26.38 -8.38
N THR A 181 -12.11 26.08 -7.99
CA THR A 181 -11.18 27.14 -7.57
C THR A 181 -9.79 26.83 -8.10
N ARG A 182 -9.34 27.63 -9.07
CA ARG A 182 -7.92 27.71 -9.44
C ARG A 182 -7.21 28.50 -8.35
N THR A 183 -6.35 27.86 -7.56
CA THR A 183 -5.38 28.57 -6.71
C THR A 183 -3.97 28.19 -7.09
N SER A 184 -3.34 29.02 -7.90
CA SER A 184 -1.88 29.09 -7.99
C SER A 184 -1.33 29.62 -6.67
N GLY A 185 -0.93 28.70 -5.79
CA GLY A 185 -0.35 29.00 -4.49
C GLY A 185 0.26 27.74 -3.90
N GLY A 186 1.47 27.85 -3.33
CA GLY A 186 2.24 26.72 -2.81
C GLY A 186 1.62 26.10 -1.55
N ASP A 187 0.62 25.27 -1.73
CA ASP A 187 -0.09 24.61 -0.64
C ASP A 187 0.77 23.46 -0.09
N LYS A 188 1.33 23.64 1.11
CA LYS A 188 2.23 22.67 1.75
C LYS A 188 1.54 21.31 1.85
N SER A 189 2.22 20.29 1.33
CA SER A 189 1.82 18.86 1.28
C SER A 189 0.93 18.48 2.46
N LYS A 190 -0.37 18.27 2.20
CA LYS A 190 -1.37 17.98 3.23
C LYS A 190 -1.14 16.56 3.76
N SER A 191 -0.33 16.45 4.79
CA SER A 191 -0.04 15.17 5.44
C SER A 191 -1.33 14.53 5.93
N TYR A 192 -1.39 13.19 5.86
CA TYR A 192 -2.52 12.43 6.40
C TYR A 192 -2.71 12.71 7.91
N LEU A 193 -1.64 13.01 8.64
CA LEU A 193 -1.67 13.48 10.04
C LEU A 193 -2.39 14.83 10.22
N ALA A 194 -2.29 15.76 9.26
CA ALA A 194 -3.02 17.03 9.32
C ALA A 194 -4.55 16.83 9.28
N SER A 195 -5.04 15.72 8.72
CA SER A 195 -6.46 15.34 8.80
C SER A 195 -6.87 14.99 10.24
N TRP A 196 -6.02 14.30 11.02
CA TRP A 196 -6.31 14.00 12.43
C TRP A 196 -6.40 15.28 13.26
N ARG A 197 -5.44 16.21 13.08
CA ARG A 197 -5.49 17.54 13.71
C ARG A 197 -6.75 18.33 13.33
N ARG A 198 -7.22 18.19 12.08
CA ARG A 198 -8.46 18.82 11.60
C ARG A 198 -9.75 18.18 12.15
N LEU A 199 -9.74 16.88 12.49
CA LEU A 199 -10.88 16.24 13.18
C LEU A 199 -11.10 16.84 14.58
N ARG A 200 -10.03 17.28 15.26
CA ARG A 200 -10.10 17.97 16.57
C ARG A 200 -10.76 19.37 16.51
N SER A 201 -10.82 20.00 15.34
CA SER A 201 -11.23 21.41 15.16
C SER A 201 -12.76 21.63 15.04
N LYS A 202 -13.60 20.60 15.21
CA LYS A 202 -15.05 20.70 14.98
C LYS A 202 -15.96 20.32 16.15
N ASN A 203 -15.46 20.38 17.40
CA ASN A 203 -16.34 20.20 18.57
C ASN A 203 -15.95 21.07 19.79
N SER A 204 -16.04 22.39 19.65
CA SER A 204 -16.09 23.31 20.81
C SER A 204 -16.64 24.68 20.40
N GLY A 205 -17.90 24.97 20.72
CA GLY A 205 -18.46 26.33 20.68
C GLY A 205 -19.36 26.70 19.50
N THR A 206 -20.61 26.21 19.50
CA THR A 206 -21.76 26.99 19.02
C THR A 206 -22.69 27.18 20.20
N GLY A 207 -22.82 28.41 20.68
CA GLY A 207 -23.44 28.72 21.97
C GLY A 207 -24.95 28.48 21.99
N LEU A 208 -25.42 27.91 23.09
CA LEU A 208 -26.80 28.09 23.53
C LEU A 208 -26.88 29.44 24.27
N THR A 209 -27.53 30.41 23.66
CA THR A 209 -28.00 31.64 24.31
C THR A 209 -29.47 31.81 24.00
N ASN A 210 -30.27 32.14 25.02
CA ASN A 210 -31.74 32.26 24.98
C ASN A 210 -32.27 33.16 23.85
#